data_AF-A0AAE6JKS8-F1
#
_entry.id   AF-A0AAE6JKS8-F1
#
_cell.length_a   1.000
_cell.length_b   1.000
_cell.length_c   1.000
_cell.angle_alpha   90.00
_cell.angle_beta   90.00
_cell.angle_gamma   90.00
#
_symmetry.space_group_name_H-M   'P 1'
#
loop_
_entity.id
_entity.type
_entity.pdbx_description
1 polymer ?
#
loop_
_entity_poly.entity_id
_entity_poly.type
_entity_poly.pdbx_seq_one_letter_code
_entity_poly.pdbx_strand_id
1 'polypeptide(L)'
;MKKFYCLVLIVLAAFTACKKGELSSAGGEDNGCISRVKRDYSDSNKVELAAAITLLQKNNIPVNGLVIYRVILNDSISNNGPLNIYQHVIAYEESKGLPIFNSGIGYHFRNEAFSTIIGRRYGTLSLNTTATAPLPQIRKIFIDAFKKDGYTIDNRVNESSCLNAEFGYYNLTPDTPDQPHFAKVWKVTFMNYDYPVAYIQDDNRKLLSYFNGLLTLNKTNKK
;
A
#
# COMPACT_ATOMS: atom_id res chain seq x y z
N MET A 1 64.13 6.57 -13.37
CA MET A 1 62.73 6.75 -13.84
C MET A 1 61.94 5.46 -13.60
N LYS A 2 61.34 5.25 -12.41
CA LYS A 2 60.58 4.02 -12.09
C LYS A 2 59.80 4.10 -10.76
N LYS A 3 59.09 5.19 -10.45
CA LYS A 3 58.32 5.31 -9.18
C LYS A 3 57.06 6.20 -9.26
N PHE A 4 56.29 6.17 -10.36
CA PHE A 4 55.06 6.98 -10.45
C PHE A 4 53.79 6.25 -10.94
N TYR A 5 53.85 4.95 -11.23
CA TYR A 5 52.71 4.22 -11.80
C TYR A 5 51.82 3.49 -10.78
N CYS A 6 52.23 3.32 -9.53
CA CYS A 6 51.42 2.59 -8.54
C CYS A 6 50.38 3.43 -7.79
N LEU A 7 50.47 4.76 -7.84
CA LEU A 7 49.61 5.63 -7.01
C LEU A 7 48.29 6.03 -7.69
N VAL A 8 48.15 5.79 -9.00
CA VAL A 8 46.93 6.12 -9.77
C VAL A 8 45.90 4.98 -9.70
N LEU A 9 46.29 3.75 -9.37
CA LEU A 9 45.39 2.58 -9.36
C LEU A 9 44.58 2.40 -8.07
N ILE A 10 44.99 3.02 -6.95
CA ILE A 10 44.27 2.87 -5.67
C ILE A 10 43.10 3.88 -5.54
N VAL A 11 43.14 4.99 -6.28
CA VAL A 11 42.06 6.00 -6.24
C VAL A 11 40.83 5.57 -7.06
N LEU A 12 40.98 4.67 -8.05
CA LEU A 12 39.83 4.15 -8.81
C LEU A 12 39.06 3.02 -8.10
N ALA A 13 39.62 2.36 -7.10
CA ALA A 13 38.96 1.26 -6.40
C ALA A 13 38.07 1.70 -5.23
N ALA A 14 38.10 3.00 -4.85
CA ALA A 14 37.29 3.52 -3.76
C ALA A 14 35.87 3.97 -4.18
N PHE A 15 35.55 3.96 -5.49
CA PHE A 15 34.22 4.32 -6.01
C PHE A 15 33.31 3.13 -6.30
N THR A 16 33.70 1.89 -5.98
CA THR A 16 32.76 0.75 -5.95
C THR A 16 32.05 0.63 -4.60
N ALA A 17 31.83 1.77 -3.93
CA ALA A 17 31.02 1.88 -2.74
C ALA A 17 29.53 1.72 -3.10
N CYS A 18 28.89 0.74 -2.47
CA CYS A 18 27.43 0.62 -2.34
C CYS A 18 26.64 0.73 -3.65
N LYS A 19 26.65 -0.32 -4.48
CA LYS A 19 25.51 -0.60 -5.35
C LYS A 19 24.34 -1.06 -4.47
N LYS A 20 23.69 -0.10 -3.79
CA LYS A 20 22.34 -0.28 -3.28
C LYS A 20 21.55 -0.68 -4.52
N GLY A 21 21.03 -1.90 -4.55
CA GLY A 21 20.25 -2.42 -5.68
C GLY A 21 18.95 -1.65 -5.78
N GLU A 22 19.02 -0.40 -6.22
CA GLU A 22 17.91 0.27 -6.86
C GLU A 22 17.58 -0.60 -8.06
N LEU A 23 16.42 -1.27 -7.99
CA LEU A 23 15.72 -1.72 -9.20
C LEU A 23 15.73 -0.51 -10.12
N SER A 24 16.55 -0.61 -11.16
CA SER A 24 16.97 0.52 -11.96
C SER A 24 15.75 1.23 -12.54
N SER A 25 15.52 2.45 -12.08
CA SER A 25 14.74 3.48 -12.76
C SER A 25 15.36 3.90 -14.10
N ALA A 26 16.44 3.23 -14.54
CA ALA A 26 17.19 3.54 -15.74
C ALA A 26 16.59 2.85 -16.98
N GLY A 27 15.80 3.63 -17.73
CA GLY A 27 15.71 3.55 -19.18
C GLY A 27 14.94 2.37 -19.77
N GLY A 28 13.66 2.24 -19.44
CA GLY A 28 12.78 1.35 -20.19
C GLY A 28 11.31 1.54 -19.86
N GLU A 29 10.45 1.26 -20.83
CA GLU A 29 9.00 1.17 -20.65
C GLU A 29 8.57 -0.27 -20.87
N ASP A 30 7.59 -0.75 -20.09
CA ASP A 30 6.89 -1.99 -20.38
C ASP A 30 5.52 -1.64 -20.97
N ASN A 31 5.35 -1.90 -22.26
CA ASN A 31 4.14 -1.57 -23.02
C ASN A 31 3.04 -2.65 -22.92
N GLY A 32 3.17 -3.60 -21.98
CA GLY A 32 2.08 -4.51 -21.67
C GLY A 32 0.90 -3.79 -21.03
N CYS A 33 -0.20 -4.51 -20.81
CA CYS A 33 -1.43 -3.90 -20.32
C CYS A 33 -1.32 -3.43 -18.86
N ILE A 34 -1.64 -2.16 -18.63
CA ILE A 34 -1.81 -1.54 -17.33
C ILE A 34 -2.90 -0.48 -17.44
N SER A 35 -3.89 -0.54 -16.55
CA SER A 35 -5.00 0.40 -16.54
C SER A 35 -4.98 1.21 -15.24
N ARG A 36 -5.15 2.53 -15.37
CA ARG A 36 -5.43 3.37 -14.20
C ARG A 36 -6.83 3.03 -13.70
N VAL A 37 -6.93 2.68 -12.42
CA VAL A 37 -8.20 2.43 -11.76
C VAL A 37 -8.43 3.46 -10.66
N LYS A 38 -9.68 3.88 -10.51
CA LYS A 38 -10.18 4.50 -9.29
C LYS A 38 -11.14 3.50 -8.69
N ARG A 39 -10.78 2.90 -7.56
CA ARG A 39 -11.67 1.93 -6.93
C ARG A 39 -12.89 2.69 -6.40
N ASP A 40 -14.08 2.19 -6.74
CA ASP A 40 -15.31 2.70 -6.15
C ASP A 40 -15.49 2.05 -4.78
N TYR A 41 -15.12 2.79 -3.77
CA TYR A 41 -15.26 2.39 -2.37
C TYR A 41 -16.64 2.77 -1.79
N SER A 42 -17.49 3.40 -2.60
CA SER A 42 -18.76 3.99 -2.18
C SER A 42 -19.99 3.20 -2.62
N ASP A 43 -19.83 1.93 -3.01
CA ASP A 43 -20.94 1.08 -3.44
C ASP A 43 -21.93 0.83 -2.28
N SER A 44 -22.90 1.74 -2.15
CA SER A 44 -23.96 1.78 -1.15
C SER A 44 -24.94 0.61 -1.29
N ASN A 45 -24.88 -0.16 -2.36
CA ASN A 45 -25.73 -1.34 -2.54
C ASN A 45 -25.30 -2.51 -1.65
N LYS A 46 -24.14 -2.40 -1.00
CA LYS A 46 -23.73 -3.35 0.04
C LYS A 46 -24.44 -3.01 1.33
N VAL A 47 -25.34 -3.90 1.76
CA VAL A 47 -26.11 -3.77 3.02
C VAL A 47 -25.17 -3.49 4.21
N GLU A 48 -23.99 -4.09 4.20
CA GLU A 48 -22.97 -3.90 5.23
C GLU A 48 -22.39 -2.49 5.25
N LEU A 49 -22.28 -1.82 4.10
CA LEU A 49 -21.79 -0.44 4.02
C LEU A 49 -22.81 0.52 4.62
N ALA A 50 -24.09 0.37 4.29
CA ALA A 50 -25.16 1.19 4.87
C ALA A 50 -25.24 1.01 6.40
N ALA A 51 -25.12 -0.22 6.89
CA ALA A 51 -25.06 -0.52 8.32
C ALA A 51 -23.82 0.11 8.98
N ALA A 52 -22.64 0.03 8.35
CA ALA A 52 -21.42 0.66 8.87
C ALA A 52 -21.53 2.19 8.95
N ILE A 53 -22.10 2.84 7.93
CA ILE A 53 -22.34 4.29 7.92
C ILE A 53 -23.28 4.67 9.08
N THR A 54 -24.38 3.93 9.23
CA THR A 54 -25.35 4.15 10.31
C THR A 54 -24.69 4.00 11.68
N LEU A 55 -23.86 2.97 11.86
CA LEU A 55 -23.15 2.71 13.10
C LEU A 55 -22.14 3.83 13.44
N LEU A 56 -21.38 4.31 12.45
CA LEU A 56 -20.45 5.43 12.62
C LEU A 56 -21.21 6.71 13.00
N GLN A 57 -22.28 7.04 12.28
CA GLN A 57 -23.10 8.22 12.51
C GLN A 57 -23.78 8.20 13.89
N LYS A 58 -24.32 7.06 14.32
CA LYS A 58 -24.92 6.86 15.65
C LYS A 58 -23.93 7.18 16.78
N ASN A 59 -22.63 6.96 16.54
CA ASN A 59 -21.57 7.24 17.50
C ASN A 59 -20.86 8.58 17.25
N ASN A 60 -21.46 9.49 16.48
CA ASN A 60 -20.91 10.81 16.13
C ASN A 60 -19.53 10.75 15.44
N ILE A 61 -19.25 9.67 14.70
CA ILE A 61 -18.00 9.52 13.96
C ILE A 61 -18.20 10.07 12.53
N PRO A 62 -17.40 11.06 12.10
CA PRO A 62 -17.54 11.66 10.78
C PRO A 62 -17.19 10.66 9.67
N VAL A 63 -18.12 10.47 8.74
CA VAL A 63 -17.98 9.56 7.59
C VAL A 63 -17.35 10.22 6.35
N ASN A 64 -17.30 11.55 6.31
CA ASN A 64 -16.73 12.29 5.19
C ASN A 64 -15.24 11.97 5.03
N GLY A 65 -14.82 11.67 3.79
CA GLY A 65 -13.44 11.29 3.50
C GLY A 65 -13.04 9.94 4.08
N LEU A 66 -13.98 9.07 4.48
CA LEU A 66 -13.70 7.67 4.78
C LEU A 66 -14.08 6.79 3.61
N VAL A 67 -13.21 5.82 3.35
CA VAL A 67 -13.37 4.77 2.37
C VAL A 67 -13.49 3.45 3.11
N ILE A 68 -14.71 2.99 3.35
CA ILE A 68 -14.96 1.75 4.08
C ILE A 68 -14.74 0.57 3.12
N TYR A 69 -13.80 -0.30 3.45
CA TYR A 69 -13.45 -1.45 2.60
C TYR A 69 -13.69 -2.79 3.26
N ARG A 70 -13.94 -2.82 4.58
CA ARG A 70 -14.29 -4.04 5.31
C ARG A 70 -15.17 -3.73 6.51
N VAL A 71 -16.19 -4.54 6.70
CA VAL A 71 -17.16 -4.43 7.81
C VAL A 71 -17.39 -5.81 8.40
N ILE A 72 -17.43 -5.90 9.72
CA ILE A 72 -17.85 -7.10 10.47
C ILE A 72 -18.90 -6.62 11.48
N LEU A 73 -20.14 -7.09 11.37
CA LEU A 73 -21.25 -6.55 12.18
C LEU A 73 -21.67 -7.45 13.35
N ASN A 74 -21.24 -8.71 13.36
CA ASN A 74 -21.78 -9.72 14.28
C ASN A 74 -20.68 -10.64 14.83
N ASP A 75 -19.57 -10.09 15.29
CA ASP A 75 -18.55 -10.90 15.96
C ASP A 75 -18.97 -11.15 17.42
N SER A 76 -19.55 -12.32 17.67
CA SER A 76 -20.23 -12.63 18.92
C SER A 76 -19.33 -13.44 19.84
N ILE A 77 -19.01 -12.89 21.01
CA ILE A 77 -18.18 -13.56 22.02
C ILE A 77 -19.00 -13.73 23.30
N SER A 78 -19.14 -14.99 23.73
CA SER A 78 -19.72 -15.36 25.02
C SER A 78 -18.61 -15.89 25.92
N ASN A 79 -18.20 -15.10 26.91
CA ASN A 79 -17.29 -15.54 27.97
C ASN A 79 -18.06 -15.59 29.30
N ASN A 80 -18.70 -16.72 29.59
CA ASN A 80 -19.41 -16.99 30.86
C ASN A 80 -20.22 -15.79 31.41
N GLY A 81 -20.99 -15.11 30.54
CA GLY A 81 -21.67 -13.87 30.85
C GLY A 81 -22.61 -13.43 29.71
N PRO A 82 -23.12 -12.19 29.73
CA PRO A 82 -24.01 -11.70 28.68
C PRO A 82 -23.28 -11.71 27.33
N LEU A 83 -24.01 -12.12 26.27
CA LEU A 83 -23.53 -12.11 24.89
C LEU A 83 -23.07 -10.69 24.52
N ASN A 84 -21.82 -10.56 24.08
CA ASN A 84 -21.31 -9.31 23.54
C ASN A 84 -21.21 -9.43 22.02
N ILE A 85 -21.78 -8.45 21.33
CA ILE A 85 -21.67 -8.33 19.88
C ILE A 85 -20.63 -7.26 19.59
N TYR A 86 -19.54 -7.64 18.96
CA TYR A 86 -18.51 -6.74 18.49
C TYR A 86 -18.73 -6.40 17.03
N GLN A 87 -18.54 -5.12 16.71
CA GLN A 87 -18.58 -4.63 15.34
C GLN A 87 -17.28 -3.94 14.98
N HIS A 88 -16.85 -4.12 13.74
CA HIS A 88 -15.61 -3.59 13.19
C HIS A 88 -15.90 -2.91 11.87
N VAL A 89 -15.55 -1.63 11.76
CA VAL A 89 -15.59 -0.88 10.51
C VAL A 89 -14.17 -0.49 10.17
N ILE A 90 -13.65 -1.00 9.05
CA ILE A 90 -12.28 -0.76 8.61
C ILE A 90 -12.31 0.08 7.34
N ALA A 91 -11.58 1.18 7.38
CA ALA A 91 -11.57 2.19 6.34
C ALA A 91 -10.15 2.69 6.03
N TYR A 92 -9.98 3.25 4.83
CA TYR A 92 -8.91 4.19 4.54
C TYR A 92 -9.45 5.62 4.66
N GLU A 93 -8.55 6.57 4.81
CA GLU A 93 -8.91 7.97 4.64
C GLU A 93 -8.66 8.42 3.21
N GLU A 94 -9.52 9.30 2.72
CA GLU A 94 -9.33 10.01 1.46
C GLU A 94 -8.96 11.47 1.70
N SER A 95 -8.09 11.97 0.84
CA SER A 95 -7.73 13.38 0.77
C SER A 95 -7.87 13.89 -0.65
N LYS A 96 -8.66 14.93 -0.87
CA LYS A 96 -8.94 15.49 -2.22
C LYS A 96 -9.37 14.42 -3.24
N GLY A 97 -10.14 13.42 -2.80
CA GLY A 97 -10.67 12.33 -3.64
C GLY A 97 -9.65 11.26 -4.03
N LEU A 98 -8.49 11.20 -3.35
CA LEU A 98 -7.49 10.14 -3.49
C LEU A 98 -7.32 9.40 -2.15
N PRO A 99 -7.18 8.06 -2.15
CA PRO A 99 -7.00 7.27 -0.94
C PRO A 99 -5.59 7.45 -0.35
N ILE A 100 -5.49 7.30 0.96
CA ILE A 100 -4.23 7.17 1.69
C ILE A 100 -4.03 5.67 2.03
N PHE A 101 -3.15 4.99 1.30
CA PHE A 101 -3.17 3.52 1.25
C PHE A 101 -2.72 2.80 2.53
N ASN A 102 -1.82 3.40 3.31
CA ASN A 102 -1.31 2.80 4.55
C ASN A 102 -1.83 3.54 5.80
N SER A 103 -2.96 4.24 5.68
CA SER A 103 -3.69 4.83 6.80
C SER A 103 -4.90 3.99 7.17
N GLY A 104 -4.72 2.68 7.39
CA GLY A 104 -5.83 1.84 7.85
C GLY A 104 -6.39 2.38 9.16
N ILE A 105 -7.70 2.64 9.20
CA ILE A 105 -8.44 3.07 10.38
C ILE A 105 -9.44 1.97 10.71
N GLY A 106 -9.37 1.43 11.93
CA GLY A 106 -10.33 0.48 12.46
C GLY A 106 -11.17 1.13 13.54
N TYR A 107 -12.48 1.21 13.34
CA TYR A 107 -13.43 1.60 14.38
C TYR A 107 -14.05 0.34 14.98
N HIS A 108 -13.97 0.21 16.29
CA HIS A 108 -14.44 -0.95 17.03
C HIS A 108 -15.59 -0.54 17.94
N PHE A 109 -16.65 -1.34 17.91
CA PHE A 109 -17.86 -1.13 18.68
C PHE A 109 -18.16 -2.38 19.50
N ARG A 110 -18.82 -2.18 20.63
CA ARG A 110 -19.36 -3.24 21.47
C ARG A 110 -20.83 -2.92 21.72
N ASN A 111 -21.72 -3.82 21.32
CA ASN A 111 -23.17 -3.65 21.38
C ASN A 111 -23.58 -2.29 20.75
N GLU A 112 -23.03 -2.00 19.57
CA GLU A 112 -23.24 -0.77 18.80
C GLU A 112 -22.68 0.53 19.40
N ALA A 113 -22.12 0.49 20.61
CA ALA A 113 -21.45 1.62 21.24
C ALA A 113 -19.97 1.65 20.86
N PHE A 114 -19.45 2.83 20.53
CA PHE A 114 -18.02 3.02 20.25
C PHE A 114 -17.17 2.57 21.44
N SER A 115 -16.15 1.78 21.13
CA SER A 115 -15.23 1.21 22.11
C SER A 115 -13.82 1.75 21.93
N THR A 116 -13.27 1.58 20.72
CA THR A 116 -11.91 2.00 20.43
C THR A 116 -11.68 2.27 18.95
N ILE A 117 -10.61 2.99 18.65
CA ILE A 117 -10.12 3.25 17.31
C ILE A 117 -8.67 2.77 17.20
N ILE A 118 -8.35 2.11 16.09
CA ILE A 118 -6.98 1.77 15.69
C ILE A 118 -6.64 2.62 14.47
N GLY A 119 -5.44 3.19 14.45
CA GLY A 119 -5.05 4.16 13.44
C GLY A 119 -5.59 5.56 13.73
N ARG A 120 -5.53 6.45 12.74
CA ARG A 120 -5.91 7.86 12.91
C ARG A 120 -6.24 8.51 11.59
N ARG A 121 -6.88 9.67 11.70
CA ARG A 121 -7.12 10.59 10.58
C ARG A 121 -5.99 11.62 10.48
N TYR A 122 -5.65 11.95 9.25
CA TYR A 122 -4.67 12.94 8.80
C TYR A 122 -5.35 14.17 8.19
N GLY A 123 -6.62 14.04 7.75
CA GLY A 123 -7.38 15.13 7.17
C GLY A 123 -6.94 15.51 5.76
N THR A 124 -6.98 16.81 5.46
CA THR A 124 -6.66 17.31 4.11
C THR A 124 -5.15 17.52 3.95
N LEU A 125 -4.53 16.77 3.03
CA LEU A 125 -3.12 16.87 2.70
C LEU A 125 -2.84 18.07 1.78
N SER A 126 -1.66 18.67 1.92
CA SER A 126 -1.21 19.78 1.07
C SER A 126 -0.78 19.35 -0.34
N LEU A 127 -0.64 18.05 -0.60
CA LEU A 127 -0.27 17.50 -1.91
C LEU A 127 -1.37 17.71 -2.98
N ASN A 128 -0.96 17.77 -4.24
CA ASN A 128 -1.88 17.82 -5.39
C ASN A 128 -2.31 16.42 -5.86
N THR A 129 -3.31 16.36 -6.74
CA THR A 129 -3.93 15.12 -7.23
C THR A 129 -3.44 14.68 -8.61
N THR A 130 -2.45 15.38 -9.17
CA THR A 130 -1.92 15.11 -10.52
C THR A 130 -0.86 14.03 -10.48
N ALA A 131 -1.05 12.97 -11.26
CA ALA A 131 -0.04 11.93 -11.46
C ALA A 131 0.95 12.36 -12.56
N THR A 132 2.22 12.04 -12.37
CA THR A 132 3.32 12.48 -13.25
C THR A 132 4.09 11.31 -13.86
N ALA A 133 4.07 10.12 -13.26
CA ALA A 133 4.69 8.95 -13.84
C ALA A 133 3.81 8.34 -14.96
N PRO A 134 4.40 7.98 -16.12
CA PRO A 134 3.68 7.25 -17.15
C PRO A 134 3.47 5.79 -16.71
N LEU A 135 2.28 5.25 -17.00
CA LEU A 135 1.92 3.88 -16.59
C LEU A 135 2.88 2.79 -17.11
N PRO A 136 3.43 2.86 -18.34
CA PRO A 136 4.43 1.87 -18.80
C PRO A 136 5.67 1.76 -17.90
N GLN A 137 6.11 2.87 -17.28
CA GLN A 137 7.23 2.83 -16.32
C GLN A 137 6.81 2.21 -15.00
N ILE A 138 5.60 2.53 -14.52
CA ILE A 138 5.03 1.94 -13.30
C ILE A 138 4.87 0.42 -13.45
N ARG A 139 4.37 -0.02 -14.61
CA ARG A 139 4.27 -1.43 -14.96
C ARG A 139 5.63 -2.12 -14.94
N LYS A 140 6.63 -1.54 -15.59
CA LYS A 140 7.99 -2.08 -15.61
C LYS A 140 8.50 -2.35 -14.20
N ILE A 141 8.38 -1.39 -13.29
CA ILE A 141 8.88 -1.52 -11.91
C ILE A 141 8.17 -2.64 -11.15
N PHE A 142 6.85 -2.77 -11.34
CA PHE A 142 6.08 -3.86 -10.74
C PHE A 142 6.51 -5.23 -11.28
N ILE A 143 6.65 -5.37 -12.61
CA ILE A 143 7.05 -6.62 -13.25
C ILE A 143 8.49 -7.00 -12.87
N ASP A 144 9.42 -6.04 -12.81
CA ASP A 144 10.79 -6.28 -12.37
C ASP A 144 10.82 -6.76 -10.90
N ALA A 145 9.99 -6.19 -10.03
CA ALA A 145 9.86 -6.63 -8.64
C ALA A 145 9.25 -8.05 -8.55
N PHE A 146 8.20 -8.32 -9.32
CA PHE A 146 7.56 -9.64 -9.40
C PHE A 146 8.52 -10.73 -9.86
N LYS A 147 9.28 -10.48 -10.94
CA LYS A 147 10.32 -11.40 -11.43
C LYS A 147 11.41 -11.65 -10.40
N LYS A 148 11.85 -10.60 -9.71
CA LYS A 148 12.88 -10.70 -8.68
C LYS A 148 12.43 -11.51 -7.47
N ASP A 149 11.17 -11.40 -7.08
CA ASP A 149 10.59 -12.16 -5.97
C ASP A 149 10.52 -13.67 -6.28
N GLY A 150 10.35 -14.03 -7.56
CA GLY A 150 10.34 -15.42 -8.01
C GLY A 150 9.10 -16.22 -7.57
N TYR A 151 8.12 -15.55 -6.98
CA TYR A 151 6.86 -16.16 -6.55
C TYR A 151 5.91 -16.40 -7.73
N THR A 152 5.31 -17.58 -7.77
CA THR A 152 4.34 -17.98 -8.79
C THR A 152 2.93 -17.95 -8.21
N ILE A 153 2.03 -17.15 -8.79
CA ILE A 153 0.63 -17.01 -8.37
C ILE A 153 -0.25 -17.81 -9.32
N ASP A 154 -0.49 -19.08 -8.97
CA ASP A 154 -1.11 -20.04 -9.88
C ASP A 154 -0.32 -20.09 -11.22
N ASN A 155 -0.62 -21.02 -12.11
CA ASN A 155 0.01 -21.04 -13.45
C ASN A 155 -0.61 -19.97 -14.39
N ARG A 156 -1.46 -19.07 -13.87
CA ARG A 156 -2.28 -18.12 -14.65
C ARG A 156 -1.75 -16.70 -14.64
N VAL A 157 -0.91 -16.33 -13.67
CA VAL A 157 -0.37 -14.98 -13.55
C VAL A 157 1.12 -14.99 -13.89
N ASN A 158 1.51 -14.17 -14.85
CA ASN A 158 2.89 -14.02 -15.28
C ASN A 158 3.15 -12.58 -15.74
N GLU A 159 4.35 -12.31 -16.27
CA GLU A 159 4.72 -10.95 -16.68
C GLU A 159 3.83 -10.36 -17.79
N SER A 160 3.13 -11.18 -18.57
CA SER A 160 2.23 -10.71 -19.63
C SER A 160 0.83 -10.35 -19.10
N SER A 161 0.50 -10.73 -17.86
CA SER A 161 -0.80 -10.45 -17.26
C SER A 161 -1.04 -8.95 -17.08
N CYS A 162 -2.30 -8.53 -17.21
CA CYS A 162 -2.68 -7.13 -17.05
C CYS A 162 -2.63 -6.64 -15.61
N LEU A 163 -2.26 -5.36 -15.44
CA LEU A 163 -2.16 -4.71 -14.14
C LEU A 163 -3.24 -3.66 -13.94
N ASN A 164 -3.61 -3.46 -12.67
CA ASN A 164 -4.37 -2.32 -12.19
C ASN A 164 -3.44 -1.38 -11.43
N ALA A 165 -3.53 -0.08 -11.71
CA ALA A 165 -2.77 0.96 -11.02
C ALA A 165 -3.70 2.00 -10.40
N GLU A 166 -3.73 2.06 -9.08
CA GLU A 166 -4.54 3.01 -8.31
C GLU A 166 -3.64 4.14 -7.80
N PHE A 167 -4.04 5.38 -8.08
CA PHE A 167 -3.27 6.56 -7.67
C PHE A 167 -3.73 7.08 -6.31
N GLY A 168 -2.79 7.37 -5.41
CA GLY A 168 -3.11 7.80 -4.05
C GLY A 168 -1.92 8.39 -3.30
N TYR A 169 -2.06 8.46 -1.99
CA TYR A 169 -1.01 8.90 -1.08
C TYR A 169 -0.51 7.74 -0.21
N TYR A 170 0.71 7.89 0.29
CA TYR A 170 1.34 6.93 1.19
C TYR A 170 2.14 7.68 2.26
N ASN A 171 1.95 7.31 3.52
CA ASN A 171 2.77 7.83 4.63
C ASN A 171 4.11 7.07 4.64
N LEU A 172 5.19 7.77 4.32
CA LEU A 172 6.56 7.26 4.33
C LEU A 172 7.11 7.05 5.76
N THR A 173 6.47 7.65 6.76
CA THR A 173 6.86 7.57 8.16
C THR A 173 5.68 7.13 9.04
N PRO A 174 5.17 5.89 8.84
CA PRO A 174 4.01 5.39 9.58
C PRO A 174 4.25 5.30 11.09
N ASP A 175 5.50 5.08 11.52
CA ASP A 175 5.87 4.90 12.92
C ASP A 175 6.13 6.21 13.69
N THR A 176 6.15 7.35 12.99
CA THR A 176 6.31 8.68 13.62
C THR A 176 5.01 9.48 13.47
N PRO A 177 4.01 9.20 14.33
CA PRO A 177 2.70 9.79 14.15
C PRO A 177 2.76 11.32 14.19
N ASP A 178 3.54 11.94 15.05
CA ASP A 178 3.49 13.41 15.18
C ASP A 178 4.06 14.16 13.97
N GLN A 179 4.74 13.46 13.06
CA GLN A 179 5.38 14.03 11.87
C GLN A 179 5.20 13.12 10.64
N PRO A 180 3.96 12.99 10.11
CA PRO A 180 3.73 12.13 8.98
C PRO A 180 4.28 12.75 7.70
N HIS A 181 4.99 11.96 6.90
CA HIS A 181 5.55 12.40 5.64
C HIS A 181 4.85 11.69 4.48
N PHE A 182 4.04 12.41 3.72
CA PHE A 182 3.28 11.84 2.61
C PHE A 182 3.97 11.99 1.27
N ALA A 183 3.83 10.97 0.42
CA ALA A 183 4.17 11.03 -0.99
C ALA A 183 2.99 10.57 -1.86
N LYS A 184 2.98 11.03 -3.13
CA LYS A 184 2.07 10.51 -4.16
C LYS A 184 2.61 9.17 -4.67
N VAL A 185 1.76 8.17 -4.76
CA VAL A 185 2.16 6.82 -5.14
C VAL A 185 1.14 6.16 -6.07
N TRP A 186 1.61 5.12 -6.75
CA TRP A 186 0.83 4.13 -7.46
C TRP A 186 0.80 2.85 -6.64
N LYS A 187 -0.40 2.39 -6.28
CA LYS A 187 -0.65 1.03 -5.80
C LYS A 187 -0.90 0.15 -7.02
N VAL A 188 -0.10 -0.89 -7.21
CA VAL A 188 -0.16 -1.75 -8.39
C VAL A 188 -0.42 -3.20 -7.99
N THR A 189 -1.36 -3.85 -8.67
CA THR A 189 -1.67 -5.28 -8.54
C THR A 189 -1.95 -5.89 -9.91
N PHE A 190 -1.98 -7.22 -10.02
CA PHE A 190 -2.58 -7.86 -11.19
C PHE A 190 -4.09 -7.65 -11.21
N MET A 191 -4.67 -7.62 -12.42
CA MET A 191 -6.11 -7.53 -12.60
C MET A 191 -6.81 -8.72 -11.95
N ASN A 192 -7.82 -8.45 -11.12
CA ASN A 192 -8.56 -9.44 -10.33
C ASN A 192 -7.78 -10.12 -9.18
N TYR A 193 -6.62 -9.58 -8.81
CA TYR A 193 -5.85 -10.04 -7.66
C TYR A 193 -5.56 -8.90 -6.68
N ASP A 194 -5.58 -9.22 -5.38
CA ASP A 194 -5.14 -8.31 -4.31
C ASP A 194 -3.62 -8.42 -4.04
N TYR A 195 -3.00 -9.55 -4.40
CA TYR A 195 -1.55 -9.79 -4.27
C TYR A 195 -0.97 -10.37 -5.57
N PRO A 196 0.29 -10.03 -5.93
CA PRO A 196 1.21 -9.16 -5.20
C PRO A 196 0.73 -7.71 -5.29
N VAL A 197 1.14 -6.91 -4.31
CA VAL A 197 0.89 -5.48 -4.29
C VAL A 197 2.21 -4.73 -4.21
N ALA A 198 2.38 -3.70 -5.03
CA ALA A 198 3.48 -2.76 -4.92
C ALA A 198 2.99 -1.34 -4.70
N TYR A 199 3.78 -0.55 -3.97
CA TYR A 199 3.63 0.89 -3.85
C TYR A 199 4.84 1.55 -4.49
N ILE A 200 4.61 2.34 -5.55
CA ILE A 200 5.65 2.98 -6.35
C ILE A 200 5.45 4.49 -6.31
N GLN A 201 6.48 5.24 -5.92
CA GLN A 201 6.41 6.68 -5.80
C GLN A 201 6.30 7.37 -7.17
N ASP A 202 5.41 8.35 -7.32
CA ASP A 202 5.06 8.96 -8.62
C ASP A 202 6.17 9.87 -9.21
N ASP A 203 6.86 10.63 -8.36
CA ASP A 203 7.83 11.65 -8.77
C ASP A 203 9.18 11.07 -9.21
N ASN A 204 9.69 10.07 -8.49
CA ASN A 204 11.01 9.48 -8.70
C ASN A 204 10.96 7.99 -9.09
N ARG A 205 9.76 7.42 -9.21
CA ARG A 205 9.53 6.01 -9.60
C ARG A 205 10.22 5.00 -8.68
N LYS A 206 10.44 5.37 -7.42
CA LYS A 206 11.02 4.48 -6.42
C LYS A 206 10.00 3.45 -5.99
N LEU A 207 10.36 2.16 -6.03
CA LEU A 207 9.61 1.10 -5.36
C LEU A 207 9.73 1.30 -3.84
N LEU A 208 8.62 1.63 -3.19
CA LEU A 208 8.56 1.84 -1.75
C LEU A 208 8.35 0.52 -1.00
N SER A 209 7.46 -0.32 -1.51
CA SER A 209 7.14 -1.62 -0.93
C SER A 209 6.65 -2.56 -2.02
N TYR A 210 6.96 -3.85 -1.85
CA TYR A 210 6.41 -4.95 -2.62
C TYR A 210 6.07 -6.07 -1.64
N PHE A 211 4.87 -6.63 -1.74
CA PHE A 211 4.43 -7.74 -0.90
C PHE A 211 3.64 -8.74 -1.73
N ASN A 212 4.06 -10.00 -1.70
CA ASN A 212 3.48 -11.09 -2.48
C ASN A 212 2.31 -11.81 -1.79
N GLY A 213 1.90 -11.36 -0.59
CA GLY A 213 0.81 -11.97 0.17
C GLY A 213 1.26 -13.10 1.10
N LEU A 214 2.53 -13.52 1.06
CA LEU A 214 3.06 -14.56 1.92
C LEU A 214 3.97 -13.99 3.01
N LEU A 215 3.62 -14.27 4.26
CA LEU A 215 4.52 -14.10 5.39
C LEU A 215 5.31 -15.39 5.55
N THR A 216 6.51 -15.45 4.98
CA THR A 216 7.43 -16.55 5.27
C THR A 216 8.13 -16.28 6.59
N LEU A 217 7.87 -17.11 7.60
CA LEU A 217 8.71 -17.17 8.78
C LEU A 217 10.08 -17.68 8.29
N ASN A 218 11.08 -16.80 8.29
CA ASN A 218 12.46 -17.24 8.17
C ASN A 218 12.69 -18.24 9.30
N LYS A 219 12.74 -19.54 8.98
CA LYS A 219 13.37 -20.51 9.86
C LYS A 219 14.81 -20.06 9.95
N THR A 220 15.15 -19.34 11.02
CA THR A 220 16.53 -19.17 11.43
C THR A 220 17.12 -20.57 11.45
N ASN A 221 18.02 -20.85 10.51
CA ASN A 221 18.86 -22.03 10.56
C ASN A 221 19.55 -21.94 11.93
N LYS A 222 19.08 -22.73 12.88
CA LYS A 222 19.81 -22.99 14.11
C LYS A 222 21.13 -23.59 13.63
N LYS A 223 22.19 -22.79 13.71
CA LYS A 223 23.55 -23.28 13.59
C LYS A 223 23.83 -24.27 14.71
#